data_AF-A0A9W9YH84-F1
#
_entry.id   AF-A0A9W9YH84-F1
#
_cell.length_a   1.000
_cell.length_b   1.000
_cell.length_c   1.000
_cell.angle_alpha   90.00
_cell.angle_beta   90.00
_cell.angle_gamma   90.00
#
_symmetry.space_group_name_H-M   'P 1'
#
loop_
_entity.id
_entity.type
_entity.pdbx_description
1 polymer ?
#
loop_
_entity_poly.entity_id
_entity_poly.type
_entity_poly.pdbx_seq_one_letter_code
_entity_poly.pdbx_strand_id
1 'polypeptide(L)'
;MMVALYDYNPEVQSPQDNPDSELAFKKGQILIVIDEMRADGFYHADVNGQLGLVPGSFLDEFINGETDSGLDSGRRVSFEKGRSQRLLGGLSRT
;
A
#
# COMPACT_ATOMS: atom_id res chain seq x y z
N MET A 1 -6.19 11.67 -3.29
CA MET A 1 -5.09 12.02 -2.36
C MET A 1 -4.96 10.90 -1.35
N MET A 2 -3.75 10.66 -0.82
CA MET A 2 -3.52 9.61 0.17
C MET A 2 -2.75 10.14 1.37
N VAL A 3 -2.90 9.47 2.51
CA VAL A 3 -2.16 9.74 3.74
C VAL A 3 -1.23 8.58 4.06
N ALA A 4 0.00 8.90 4.45
CA ALA A 4 0.95 7.90 4.92
C ALA A 4 0.59 7.42 6.35
N LEU A 5 0.37 6.12 6.51
CA LEU A 5 0.10 5.50 7.81
C LEU A 5 1.38 5.26 8.63
N TYR A 6 2.52 5.11 7.94
CA TYR A 6 3.83 4.81 8.52
C TYR A 6 4.93 5.59 7.80
N ASP A 7 6.11 5.66 8.42
CA ASP A 7 7.31 6.18 7.76
C ASP A 7 7.81 5.18 6.72
N TYR A 8 8.31 5.70 5.59
CA TYR A 8 8.98 4.91 4.57
C TYR A 8 10.34 5.51 4.22
N ASN A 9 11.39 4.70 4.34
CA ASN A 9 12.72 5.00 3.83
C ASN A 9 13.16 3.93 2.80
N PRO A 10 13.21 4.27 1.49
CA PRO A 10 13.61 3.34 0.44
C PRO A 10 15.00 2.72 0.67
N GLU A 11 15.96 3.46 1.24
CA GLU A 11 17.33 2.96 1.45
C GLU A 11 17.43 1.79 2.43
N VAL A 12 16.43 1.63 3.31
CA VAL A 12 16.43 0.61 4.38
C VAL A 12 15.28 -0.38 4.23
N GLN A 13 14.18 0.05 3.64
CA GLN A 13 12.92 -0.71 3.60
C GLN A 13 12.54 -1.17 2.18
N SER A 14 13.18 -0.65 1.13
CA SER A 14 12.87 -1.11 -0.22
C SER A 14 13.34 -2.56 -0.41
N PRO A 15 12.50 -3.44 -0.97
CA PRO A 15 12.91 -4.77 -1.38
C PRO A 15 13.71 -4.77 -2.70
N GLN A 16 13.84 -3.62 -3.38
CA GLN A 16 14.52 -3.51 -4.67
C GLN A 16 16.01 -3.21 -4.48
N ASP A 17 16.85 -3.75 -5.38
CA ASP A 17 18.29 -3.46 -5.42
C ASP A 17 18.61 -1.99 -5.75
N ASN A 18 17.71 -1.29 -6.45
CA ASN A 18 17.91 0.10 -6.88
C ASN A 18 16.69 0.99 -6.64
N PRO A 19 16.53 1.55 -5.43
CA PRO A 19 15.30 2.22 -5.04
C PRO A 19 15.26 3.72 -5.41
N ASP A 20 16.12 4.23 -6.29
CA ASP A 20 16.16 5.65 -6.68
C ASP A 20 14.84 6.21 -7.24
N SER A 21 13.99 5.33 -7.77
CA SER A 21 12.67 5.71 -8.26
C SER A 21 11.63 5.83 -7.16
N GLU A 22 11.93 5.36 -5.94
CA GLU A 22 11.03 5.36 -4.80
C GLU A 22 11.23 6.59 -3.92
N LEU A 23 10.14 7.10 -3.34
CA LEU A 23 10.13 8.32 -2.56
C LEU A 23 9.97 8.03 -1.08
N ALA A 24 10.81 8.67 -0.26
CA ALA A 24 10.67 8.67 1.18
C ALA A 24 9.51 9.58 1.62
N PHE A 25 8.79 9.16 2.65
CA PHE A 25 7.74 9.97 3.28
C PHE A 25 7.60 9.64 4.76
N LYS A 26 6.92 10.54 5.47
CA LYS A 26 6.67 10.42 6.91
C LYS A 26 5.22 10.09 7.22
N LYS A 27 5.00 9.39 8.33
CA LYS A 27 3.67 9.15 8.86
C LYS A 27 2.87 10.46 8.97
N GLY A 28 1.63 10.44 8.51
CA GLY A 28 0.71 11.57 8.49
C GLY A 28 0.89 12.52 7.30
N GLN A 29 1.89 12.30 6.44
CA GLN A 29 2.11 13.11 5.25
C GLN A 29 1.02 12.82 4.21
N ILE A 30 0.47 13.90 3.63
CA ILE A 30 -0.46 13.82 2.50
C ILE A 30 0.33 13.87 1.20
N LEU A 31 -0.01 12.97 0.28
CA LEU A 31 0.65 12.80 -1.00
C LEU A 31 -0.36 12.65 -2.12
N ILE A 32 0.04 13.06 -3.32
CA ILE A 32 -0.83 13.13 -4.48
C ILE A 32 -0.49 11.94 -5.37
N VAL A 33 -1.35 10.92 -5.34
CA VAL A 33 -1.27 9.81 -6.30
C VAL A 33 -1.74 10.30 -7.67
N ILE A 34 -0.94 10.04 -8.69
CA ILE A 34 -1.15 10.49 -10.07
C ILE A 34 -1.87 9.41 -10.89
N ASP A 35 -1.47 8.16 -10.73
CA ASP A 35 -1.99 7.00 -11.47
C ASP A 35 -2.59 5.94 -10.54
N GLU A 36 -3.27 4.96 -11.12
CA GLU A 36 -3.74 3.78 -10.40
C GLU A 36 -2.59 2.92 -9.85
N MET A 37 -2.93 2.04 -8.89
CA MET A 37 -1.98 1.10 -8.31
C MET A 37 -1.44 0.16 -9.39
N ARG A 38 -0.12 0.07 -9.49
CA ARG A 38 0.56 -0.87 -10.39
C ARG A 38 0.43 -2.30 -9.87
N ALA A 39 0.67 -3.28 -10.75
CA ALA A 39 0.61 -4.71 -10.42
C ALA A 39 1.66 -5.15 -9.36
N ASP A 40 2.74 -4.38 -9.19
CA ASP A 40 3.76 -4.58 -8.17
C ASP A 40 3.38 -4.00 -6.79
N GLY A 41 2.26 -3.28 -6.72
CA GLY A 41 1.73 -2.69 -5.49
C GLY A 41 2.25 -1.29 -5.16
N PHE A 42 2.88 -0.61 -6.12
CA PHE A 42 3.32 0.78 -5.98
C PHE A 42 2.39 1.75 -6.71
N TYR A 43 2.37 3.00 -6.26
CA TYR A 43 1.72 4.12 -6.95
C TYR A 43 2.77 5.06 -7.53
N HIS A 44 2.47 5.71 -8.66
CA HIS A 44 3.14 6.97 -9.02
C HIS A 44 2.52 8.10 -8.20
N ALA A 45 3.34 8.82 -7.46
CA ALA A 45 2.89 9.92 -6.62
C ALA A 45 3.85 11.12 -6.68
N ASP A 46 3.28 12.30 -6.44
CA ASP A 46 4.02 13.49 -6.05
C ASP A 46 4.12 13.53 -4.52
N VAL A 47 5.37 13.55 -4.04
CA VAL A 47 5.71 13.74 -2.63
C VAL A 47 6.58 14.98 -2.52
N ASN A 48 6.05 16.06 -1.95
CA ASN A 48 6.74 17.35 -1.79
C ASN A 48 7.31 17.93 -3.11
N GLY A 49 6.63 17.76 -4.23
CA GLY A 49 7.07 18.23 -5.55
C GLY A 49 8.06 17.30 -6.27
N GLN A 50 8.30 16.11 -5.71
CA GLN A 50 9.09 15.07 -6.35
C GLN A 50 8.17 13.95 -6.86
N LEU A 51 8.34 13.57 -8.13
CA LEU A 51 7.59 12.48 -8.76
C LEU A 51 8.35 11.17 -8.64
N GLY A 52 7.66 10.10 -8.24
CA GLY A 52 8.27 8.78 -8.07
C GLY A 52 7.29 7.75 -7.52
N LEU A 53 7.83 6.62 -7.08
CA LEU A 53 7.09 5.47 -6.62
C LEU A 53 6.92 5.48 -5.10
N VAL A 54 5.74 5.10 -4.62
CA VAL A 54 5.46 4.92 -3.20
C VAL A 54 4.73 3.59 -2.97
N PRO A 55 5.08 2.82 -1.93
CA PRO A 55 4.43 1.54 -1.66
C PRO A 55 3.00 1.75 -1.14
N GLY A 56 2.01 1.16 -1.81
CA GLY A 56 0.60 1.28 -1.43
C GLY A 56 0.31 0.71 -0.04
N SER A 57 1.08 -0.27 0.42
CA SER A 57 0.94 -0.89 1.74
C SER A 57 1.12 0.08 2.92
N PHE A 58 1.69 1.26 2.67
CA PHE A 58 1.97 2.29 3.68
C PHE A 58 0.96 3.44 3.64
N LEU A 59 0.00 3.40 2.72
CA LEU A 59 -0.90 4.50 2.41
C LEU A 59 -2.35 4.12 2.67
N ASP A 60 -3.17 5.13 2.93
CA ASP A 60 -4.63 5.02 3.02
C ASP A 60 -5.30 6.16 2.26
N GLU A 61 -6.56 5.95 1.86
CA GLU A 61 -7.34 6.99 1.18
C GLU A 61 -7.59 8.17 2.12
N PHE A 62 -7.16 9.36 1.70
CA PHE A 62 -7.39 10.57 2.49
C PHE A 62 -8.74 11.18 2.12
N ILE A 63 -9.74 10.93 2.97
CA ILE A 63 -11.08 11.52 2.83
C ILE A 63 -11.11 12.85 3.59
N ASN A 64 -10.97 13.96 2.87
CA ASN A 64 -11.33 15.26 3.41
C ASN A 64 -12.86 15.31 3.57
N GLY A 65 -13.32 15.61 4.79
CA GLY A 65 -14.72 15.48 5.23
C GLY A 65 -15.73 16.45 4.60
N GLU A 66 -15.65 16.71 3.29
CA GLU A 66 -16.59 17.55 2.55
C GLU A 66 -16.81 17.01 1.11
N THR A 67 -17.49 15.87 0.98
CA THR A 67 -18.44 15.65 -0.13
C THR A 67 -19.61 14.81 0.38
N ASP A 68 -20.65 15.50 0.85
CA ASP A 68 -22.00 14.99 0.87
C ASP A 68 -22.40 14.67 -0.58
N SER A 69 -22.40 13.38 -0.96
CA SER A 69 -23.18 12.77 -2.05
C SER A 69 -22.66 11.35 -2.26
N GLY A 70 -23.39 10.37 -1.71
CA GLY A 70 -23.05 8.97 -1.85
C GLY A 70 -22.99 8.56 -3.33
N LEU A 71 -21.83 8.06 -3.76
CA LEU A 71 -21.64 7.15 -4.87
C LEU A 71 -20.30 6.44 -4.65
N ASP A 72 -20.42 5.16 -4.31
CA ASP A 72 -19.53 4.07 -4.72
C ASP A 72 -18.02 4.31 -4.73
N SER A 73 -17.35 3.84 -3.69
CA SER A 73 -16.04 3.21 -3.84
C SER A 73 -15.94 2.09 -2.80
N GLY A 74 -16.75 1.06 -3.02
CA GLY A 74 -16.68 -0.21 -2.33
C GLY A 74 -15.41 -1.00 -2.67
N ARG A 75 -14.23 -0.40 -2.50
CA ARG A 75 -12.96 -1.13 -2.58
C ARG A 75 -12.30 -1.23 -1.21
N ARG A 76 -13.09 -1.74 -0.26
CA ARG A 76 -12.56 -2.54 0.84
C ARG A 76 -11.90 -3.77 0.20
N VAL A 77 -10.61 -3.69 -0.09
CA VAL A 77 -9.80 -4.91 -0.20
C VAL A 77 -9.84 -5.55 1.18
N SER A 78 -10.80 -6.45 1.33
CA SER A 78 -10.88 -7.37 2.46
C SER A 78 -9.52 -8.03 2.58
N PHE A 79 -8.82 -7.73 3.68
CA PHE A 79 -7.70 -8.52 4.16
C PHE A 79 -8.22 -9.94 4.42
N GLU A 80 -8.19 -10.80 3.42
CA GLU A 80 -8.38 -12.22 3.63
C GLU A 80 -7.12 -12.77 4.26
N LYS A 81 -7.04 -12.65 5.59
CA LYS A 81 -6.15 -13.43 6.43
C LYS A 81 -6.64 -14.89 6.41
N GLY A 82 -6.41 -15.58 5.29
CA GLY A 82 -6.68 -17.01 5.12
C GLY A 82 -5.63 -17.89 5.81
N ARG A 83 -5.56 -17.83 7.15
CA ARG A 83 -4.92 -18.90 7.96
C ARG A 83 -5.95 -19.99 8.22
N SER A 84 -5.88 -21.08 7.46
CA SER A 84 -6.04 -22.49 7.90
C SER A 84 -6.64 -23.33 6.78
N GLN A 85 -5.99 -24.46 6.45
CA GLN A 85 -6.60 -25.78 6.67
C GLN A 85 -5.53 -26.80 7.10
N ARG A 86 -5.79 -27.42 8.25
CA ARG A 86 -5.15 -28.65 8.75
C ARG A 86 -5.76 -29.84 8.01
N LEU A 87 -4.96 -30.87 7.73
CA LEU A 87 -5.45 -32.26 7.65
C LEU A 87 -4.28 -33.18 8.09
N LEU A 88 -4.20 -33.50 9.38
CA LEU A 88 -4.64 -34.77 10.00
C LEU A 88 -4.00 -36.03 9.39
N GLY A 89 -3.04 -36.57 10.15
CA GLY A 89 -2.95 -37.98 10.57
C GLY A 89 -2.83 -39.06 9.49
N GLY A 90 -1.73 -39.82 9.52
CA GLY A 90 -1.66 -41.08 8.78
C GLY A 90 -0.31 -41.76 8.82
N LEU A 91 -0.03 -42.45 9.93
CA LEU A 91 1.00 -43.48 10.03
C LEU A 91 0.81 -44.51 8.91
N SER A 92 1.84 -44.84 8.14
CA SER A 92 1.97 -46.18 7.51
C SER A 92 3.44 -46.49 7.23
N ARG A 93 3.91 -47.50 7.97
CA ARG A 93 5.10 -48.27 7.67
C ARG A 93 4.84 -49.09 6.41
N THR A 94 5.83 -49.16 5.53
CA THR A 94 6.26 -50.38 4.83
C THR A 94 7.69 -50.17 4.37
#